data_AF-A0A8C6UQ26-F1
#
_entry.id   AF-A0A8C6UQ26-F1
#
_cell.length_a   1.000
_cell.length_b   1.000
_cell.length_c   1.000
_cell.angle_alpha   90.00
_cell.angle_beta   90.00
_cell.angle_gamma   90.00
#
_symmetry.space_group_name_H-M   'P 1'
#
loop_
_entity.id
_entity.type
_entity.pdbx_description
1 polymer ?
#
loop_
_entity_poly.entity_id
_entity_poly.type
_entity_poly.pdbx_seq_one_letter_code
_entity_poly.pdbx_strand_id
1 'polypeptide(L)'
;MKGKSDEDCLFLEQVLDKLYDFEVHRFGITGYKKEQQRVFEQDRAVMLGARPPKKQYVNYKILQQQIKEKKQKDKQEVDPDLKKKKKKKNNSKDKNKPSTSGAGSGSGPSGQVGRFKNGMLILSPKEIQKIKGSKKRGR
;
A
#
# COMPACT_ATOMS: atom_id res chain seq x y z
N MET A 1 12.39 29.83 18.26
CA MET A 1 11.75 29.73 16.92
C MET A 1 12.81 29.26 15.92
N LYS A 2 13.03 27.95 15.77
CA LYS A 2 13.98 27.33 14.83
C LYS A 2 13.34 26.02 14.41
N GLY A 3 13.00 25.87 13.14
CA GLY A 3 12.24 24.71 12.64
C GLY A 3 11.24 25.02 11.52
N LYS A 4 11.29 26.20 10.89
CA LYS A 4 10.54 26.51 9.66
C LYS A 4 11.41 26.48 8.40
N SER A 5 12.67 26.90 8.51
CA SER A 5 13.64 26.92 7.39
C SER A 5 13.90 25.54 6.79
N ASP A 6 13.92 24.50 7.61
CA ASP A 6 14.39 23.18 7.18
C ASP A 6 13.28 22.45 6.39
N GLU A 7 12.02 22.63 6.80
CA GLU A 7 10.84 22.11 6.09
C GLU A 7 10.66 22.81 4.74
N ASP A 8 10.86 24.13 4.69
CA ASP A 8 10.78 24.91 3.45
C ASP A 8 11.89 24.51 2.46
N CYS A 9 13.08 24.16 2.96
CA CYS A 9 14.21 23.72 2.15
C CYS A 9 13.99 22.32 1.57
N LEU A 10 13.47 21.37 2.38
CA LEU A 10 13.09 20.03 1.92
C LEU A 10 11.92 20.07 0.93
N PHE A 11 10.98 21.01 1.11
CA PHE A 11 9.90 21.26 0.17
C PHE A 11 10.44 21.79 -1.16
N LEU A 12 11.36 22.76 -1.13
CA LEU A 12 12.01 23.27 -2.34
C LEU A 12 12.77 22.16 -3.07
N GLU A 13 13.55 21.34 -2.37
CA GLU A 13 14.28 20.21 -2.94
C GLU A 13 13.33 19.19 -3.60
N GLN A 14 12.23 18.82 -2.93
CA GLN A 14 11.20 17.96 -3.52
C GLN A 14 10.49 18.57 -4.72
N VAL A 15 10.31 19.89 -4.75
CA VAL A 15 9.71 20.59 -5.89
C VAL A 15 10.71 20.67 -7.04
N LEU A 16 11.97 20.97 -6.77
CA LEU A 16 13.07 20.99 -7.75
C LEU A 16 13.30 19.63 -8.39
N ASP A 17 13.33 18.54 -7.61
CA ASP A 17 13.47 17.18 -8.13
C ASP A 17 12.31 16.81 -9.06
N LYS A 18 11.08 17.16 -8.66
CA LYS A 18 9.91 16.99 -9.51
C LYS A 18 10.07 17.78 -10.80
N LEU A 19 10.41 19.07 -10.72
CA LEU A 19 10.61 19.99 -11.86
C LEU A 19 11.70 19.49 -12.84
N TYR A 20 12.80 18.95 -12.33
CA TYR A 20 13.86 18.39 -13.16
C TYR A 20 13.38 17.16 -13.93
N ASP A 21 12.63 16.25 -13.27
CA ASP A 21 11.97 15.13 -13.94
C ASP A 21 10.96 15.60 -15.01
N PHE A 22 10.25 16.71 -14.80
CA PHE A 22 9.27 17.22 -15.77
C PHE A 22 9.91 17.60 -17.11
N GLU A 23 11.08 18.24 -17.08
CA GLU A 23 11.78 18.74 -18.27
C GLU A 23 12.51 17.62 -19.00
N VAL A 24 13.24 16.77 -18.27
CA VAL A 24 13.98 15.64 -18.84
C VAL A 24 13.03 14.67 -19.56
N HIS A 25 11.89 14.34 -18.96
CA HIS A 25 10.91 13.47 -19.62
C HIS A 25 10.30 14.12 -20.86
N ARG A 26 10.05 15.44 -20.86
CA ARG A 26 9.51 16.13 -22.04
C ARG A 26 10.49 16.06 -23.21
N PHE A 27 11.78 16.31 -22.98
CA PHE A 27 12.80 16.25 -24.03
C PHE A 27 13.16 14.82 -24.44
N GLY A 28 13.09 13.85 -23.53
CA GLY A 28 13.32 12.44 -23.86
C GLY A 28 12.27 11.85 -24.81
N ILE A 29 11.03 12.34 -24.74
CA ILE A 29 9.90 11.79 -25.50
C ILE A 29 9.88 12.27 -26.96
N THR A 30 10.49 13.42 -27.29
CA THR A 30 10.39 14.04 -28.63
C THR A 30 11.06 13.24 -29.75
N GLY A 31 11.95 12.29 -29.43
CA GLY A 31 12.63 11.46 -30.42
C GLY A 31 11.86 10.21 -30.89
N TYR A 32 10.71 9.89 -30.29
CA TYR A 32 9.97 8.67 -30.59
C TYR A 32 8.93 8.85 -31.71
N LYS A 33 8.51 7.74 -32.32
CA LYS A 33 7.37 7.73 -33.25
C LYS A 33 6.09 8.18 -32.52
N LYS A 34 5.20 8.88 -33.21
CA LYS A 34 3.98 9.49 -32.63
C LYS A 34 3.14 8.55 -31.77
N GLU A 35 3.03 7.27 -32.13
CA GLU A 35 2.26 6.28 -31.36
C GLU A 35 2.87 6.03 -29.98
N GLN A 36 4.20 5.87 -29.92
CA GLN A 36 4.94 5.67 -28.68
C GLN A 36 4.95 6.96 -27.86
N GLN A 37 5.06 8.10 -28.54
CA GLN A 37 5.04 9.43 -27.94
C GLN A 37 3.78 9.66 -27.09
N ARG A 38 2.60 9.28 -27.60
CA ARG A 38 1.32 9.39 -26.88
C ARG A 38 1.28 8.55 -25.61
N VAL A 39 1.84 7.35 -25.65
CA VAL A 39 1.90 6.46 -24.47
C VAL A 39 2.78 7.09 -23.40
N PHE A 40 3.97 7.58 -23.78
CA PHE A 40 4.86 8.23 -22.82
C PHE A 40 4.31 9.57 -22.29
N GLU A 41 3.62 10.35 -23.12
CA GLU A 41 2.94 11.57 -22.67
C GLU A 41 1.80 11.27 -21.70
N GLN A 42 1.07 10.17 -21.92
CA GLN A 42 0.04 9.70 -20.99
C GLN A 42 0.65 9.27 -19.65
N ASP A 43 1.73 8.49 -19.68
CA ASP A 43 2.44 8.08 -18.47
C ASP A 43 3.03 9.27 -17.72
N ARG A 44 3.61 10.23 -18.45
CA ARG A 44 4.05 11.51 -17.91
C ARG A 44 2.88 12.19 -17.22
N ALA A 45 1.77 12.44 -17.91
CA ALA A 45 0.60 13.10 -17.33
C ALA A 45 0.14 12.42 -16.03
N VAL A 46 0.12 11.09 -15.98
CA VAL A 46 -0.21 10.32 -14.76
C VAL A 46 0.80 10.57 -13.64
N MET A 47 2.10 10.58 -13.94
CA MET A 47 3.16 10.93 -13.00
C MET A 47 3.01 12.37 -12.47
N LEU A 48 2.53 13.31 -13.30
CA LEU A 48 2.25 14.70 -12.89
C LEU A 48 0.96 14.84 -12.07
N GLY A 49 0.28 13.74 -11.77
CA GLY A 49 -0.95 13.70 -10.97
C GLY A 49 -2.25 13.64 -11.78
N ALA A 50 -2.19 13.51 -13.11
CA ALA A 50 -3.38 13.22 -13.89
C ALA A 50 -3.96 11.85 -13.50
N ARG A 51 -5.27 11.70 -13.65
CA ARG A 51 -5.95 10.44 -13.31
C ARG A 51 -5.54 9.34 -14.29
N PRO A 52 -5.09 8.15 -13.81
CA PRO A 52 -4.81 7.01 -14.67
C PRO A 52 -6.01 6.61 -15.55
N PRO A 53 -5.77 6.11 -16.77
CA PRO A 53 -6.84 5.62 -17.64
C PRO A 53 -7.61 4.49 -16.97
N LYS A 54 -8.91 4.41 -17.26
CA LYS A 54 -9.75 3.30 -16.79
C LYS A 54 -9.30 2.00 -17.46
N LYS A 55 -9.22 0.92 -16.68
CA LYS A 55 -8.96 -0.41 -17.22
C LYS A 55 -10.16 -0.87 -18.05
N GLN A 56 -9.87 -1.58 -19.14
CA GLN A 56 -10.92 -2.24 -19.93
C GLN A 56 -11.60 -3.32 -19.09
N TYR A 57 -12.88 -3.55 -19.37
CA TYR A 57 -13.62 -4.63 -18.73
C TYR A 57 -13.05 -5.99 -19.17
N VAL A 58 -12.88 -6.88 -18.20
CA VAL A 58 -12.44 -8.26 -18.43
C VAL A 58 -13.27 -9.19 -17.55
N ASN A 59 -13.71 -10.32 -18.09
CA ASN A 59 -14.42 -11.34 -17.32
C ASN A 59 -13.55 -11.83 -16.14
N TYR A 60 -14.17 -12.00 -14.98
CA TYR A 60 -13.46 -12.36 -13.75
C TYR A 60 -12.61 -13.63 -13.85
N LYS A 61 -13.09 -14.67 -14.53
CA LYS A 61 -12.34 -15.94 -14.70
C LYS A 61 -11.05 -15.73 -15.50
N ILE A 62 -11.12 -14.89 -16.53
CA ILE A 62 -9.97 -14.54 -17.39
C ILE A 62 -8.98 -13.68 -16.60
N LEU A 63 -9.47 -12.69 -15.84
CA LEU A 63 -8.62 -11.84 -15.02
C LEU A 63 -7.83 -12.67 -13.98
N GLN A 64 -8.46 -13.66 -13.36
CA GLN A 64 -7.77 -14.56 -12.43
C GLN A 64 -6.63 -15.36 -13.09
N GLN A 65 -6.86 -15.86 -14.31
CA GLN A 65 -5.84 -16.59 -15.07
C GLN A 65 -4.65 -15.68 -15.40
N GLN A 66 -4.92 -14.48 -15.92
CA GLN A 66 -3.88 -13.49 -16.22
C GLN A 66 -3.03 -13.12 -14.99
N ILE A 67 -3.65 -12.97 -13.81
CA ILE A 67 -2.92 -12.71 -12.56
C ILE A 67 -2.03 -13.88 -12.16
N LYS A 68 -2.49 -15.13 -12.34
CA LYS A 68 -1.69 -16.33 -12.05
C LYS A 68 -0.50 -16.45 -13.00
N GLU A 69 -0.72 -16.24 -14.30
CA GLU A 69 0.33 -16.28 -15.34
C GLU A 69 1.39 -15.20 -15.11
N LYS A 70 0.99 -13.94 -14.85
CA LYS A 70 1.93 -12.86 -14.54
C LYS A 70 2.80 -13.20 -13.33
N LYS A 71 2.18 -13.67 -12.24
CA LYS A 71 2.92 -14.10 -11.04
C LYS A 71 3.89 -15.26 -11.29
N GLN A 72 3.65 -16.09 -12.30
CA GLN A 72 4.57 -17.17 -12.68
C GLN A 72 5.72 -16.63 -13.53
N LYS A 73 5.44 -15.75 -14.50
CA LYS A 73 6.47 -15.07 -15.32
C LYS A 73 7.41 -14.23 -14.46
N ASP A 74 6.88 -13.43 -13.53
CA ASP A 74 7.69 -12.62 -12.61
C ASP A 74 8.62 -13.48 -11.72
N LYS A 75 8.24 -14.73 -11.41
CA LYS A 75 9.10 -15.65 -10.65
C LYS A 75 10.20 -16.27 -11.50
N GLN A 76 10.00 -16.37 -12.81
CA GLN A 76 10.90 -17.00 -13.75
C GLN A 76 11.92 -16.00 -14.34
N GLU A 77 11.52 -14.74 -14.50
CA GLU A 77 12.38 -13.65 -15.05
C GLU A 77 13.28 -13.00 -13.98
N VAL A 78 13.06 -13.25 -12.69
CA VAL A 78 13.98 -12.81 -11.63
C VAL A 78 15.15 -13.79 -11.54
N ASP A 79 16.19 -13.49 -12.32
CA ASP A 79 17.53 -14.06 -12.21
C ASP A 79 17.96 -14.14 -10.71
N PRO A 80 18.37 -15.32 -10.19
CA PRO A 80 18.72 -15.48 -8.79
C PRO A 80 19.96 -14.66 -8.36
N ASP A 81 20.75 -14.07 -9.27
CA ASP A 81 22.05 -13.49 -8.94
C ASP A 81 22.01 -12.06 -8.35
N LEU A 82 20.88 -11.36 -8.41
CA LEU A 82 20.74 -10.02 -7.80
C LEU A 82 20.31 -10.04 -6.31
N LYS A 83 20.21 -11.22 -5.70
CA LYS A 83 19.68 -11.39 -4.33
C LYS A 83 20.63 -11.01 -3.18
N LYS A 84 21.84 -10.48 -3.44
CA LYS A 84 22.81 -10.18 -2.36
C LYS A 84 22.91 -8.73 -1.88
N LYS A 85 22.19 -7.75 -2.43
CA LYS A 85 22.31 -6.33 -1.98
C LYS A 85 21.02 -5.59 -1.59
N LYS A 86 19.99 -6.26 -1.06
CA LYS A 86 18.95 -5.59 -0.24
C LYS A 86 18.57 -6.43 0.97
N LYS A 87 19.44 -6.47 1.99
CA LYS A 87 19.07 -6.89 3.34
C LYS A 87 18.68 -5.65 4.14
N LYS A 88 17.41 -5.23 4.05
CA LYS A 88 16.76 -4.41 5.08
C LYS A 88 15.38 -5.01 5.40
N LYS A 89 15.39 -5.84 6.45
CA LYS A 89 14.32 -6.20 7.39
C LYS A 89 12.87 -5.75 7.04
N ASN A 90 11.97 -6.69 6.74
CA ASN A 90 11.02 -7.26 7.73
C ASN A 90 9.90 -8.12 7.11
N ASN A 91 9.89 -9.40 7.51
CA ASN A 91 8.77 -10.33 7.67
C ASN A 91 7.46 -10.11 6.88
N SER A 92 7.36 -10.70 5.68
CA SER A 92 6.09 -11.22 5.17
C SER A 92 6.01 -12.71 5.48
N LYS A 93 5.59 -13.02 6.71
CA LYS A 93 5.23 -14.39 7.09
C LYS A 93 3.97 -14.75 6.31
N ASP A 94 4.09 -15.76 5.45
CA ASP A 94 2.97 -16.49 4.87
C ASP A 94 1.83 -16.66 5.90
N LYS A 95 0.65 -16.12 5.56
CA LYS A 95 -0.59 -16.42 6.25
C LYS A 95 -1.61 -16.94 5.24
N ASN A 96 -1.32 -18.11 4.68
CA ASN A 96 -2.38 -19.05 4.35
C ASN A 96 -2.82 -19.74 5.65
N LYS A 97 -3.69 -19.08 6.42
CA LYS A 97 -4.58 -19.69 7.40
C LYS A 97 -5.91 -18.94 7.34
N PRO A 98 -7.06 -19.64 7.28
CA PRO A 98 -8.35 -18.95 7.32
C PRO A 98 -8.55 -18.44 8.74
N SER A 99 -8.41 -17.12 8.93
CA SER A 99 -8.75 -16.48 10.19
C SER A 99 -9.94 -15.56 9.96
N THR A 100 -11.11 -16.12 10.27
CA THR A 100 -12.17 -15.45 11.00
C THR A 100 -11.70 -14.15 11.67
N SER A 101 -12.37 -13.06 11.31
CA SER A 101 -12.56 -11.84 12.11
C SER A 101 -11.33 -11.15 12.72
N GLY A 102 -10.98 -10.00 12.14
CA GLY A 102 -10.67 -8.79 12.91
C GLY A 102 -9.27 -8.66 13.48
N ALA A 103 -8.31 -8.26 12.66
CA ALA A 103 -7.05 -7.68 13.12
C ALA A 103 -6.86 -6.28 12.50
N GLY A 104 -7.66 -5.32 12.98
CA GLY A 104 -7.37 -3.89 12.86
C GLY A 104 -6.47 -3.49 14.02
N SER A 105 -5.28 -3.01 13.70
CA SER A 105 -4.22 -2.56 14.58
C SER A 105 -4.65 -1.41 15.49
N GLY A 106 -4.42 -1.59 16.79
CA GLY A 106 -4.52 -0.56 17.83
C GLY A 106 -4.08 -1.12 19.18
N SER A 107 -2.96 -1.85 19.19
CA SER A 107 -2.38 -2.41 20.42
C SER A 107 -1.47 -1.38 21.09
N GLY A 108 -2.06 -0.28 21.57
CA GLY A 108 -1.54 0.44 22.74
C GLY A 108 -2.17 -0.16 24.00
N PRO A 109 -1.65 0.12 25.22
CA PRO A 109 -2.24 -0.37 26.47
C PRO A 109 -3.54 0.39 26.77
N SER A 110 -4.53 0.25 25.90
CA SER A 110 -5.88 0.70 26.10
C SER A 110 -6.57 -0.37 26.92
N GLY A 111 -7.03 -0.02 28.13
CA GLY A 111 -7.85 -0.88 29.00
C GLY A 111 -9.22 -1.23 28.43
N GLN A 112 -9.34 -1.27 27.10
CA GLN A 112 -10.57 -1.48 26.36
C GLN A 112 -10.94 -2.95 26.33
N VAL A 113 -12.09 -3.25 26.91
CA VAL A 113 -12.71 -4.57 26.93
C VAL A 113 -13.43 -4.81 25.60
N GLY A 114 -12.85 -5.65 24.72
CA GLY A 114 -13.44 -6.02 23.44
C GLY A 114 -12.93 -5.24 22.23
N ARG A 115 -13.63 -5.37 21.09
CA ARG A 115 -13.25 -4.78 19.79
C ARG A 115 -14.31 -3.81 19.32
N PHE A 116 -13.91 -2.63 18.84
CA PHE A 116 -14.84 -1.66 18.26
C PHE A 116 -14.96 -1.87 16.75
N LYS A 117 -16.19 -1.96 16.22
CA LYS A 117 -16.44 -2.07 14.78
C LYS A 117 -17.74 -1.36 14.43
N ASN A 118 -17.72 -0.54 13.39
CA ASN A 118 -18.91 0.17 12.87
C ASN A 118 -19.68 0.95 13.96
N GLY A 119 -18.97 1.60 14.89
CA GLY A 119 -19.60 2.37 15.98
C GLY A 119 -20.11 1.53 17.16
N MET A 120 -19.98 0.20 17.14
CA MET A 120 -20.42 -0.69 18.21
C MET A 120 -19.26 -1.40 18.90
N LEU A 121 -19.34 -1.53 20.22
CA LEU A 121 -18.44 -2.38 21.00
C LEU A 121 -18.89 -3.83 20.92
N ILE A 122 -18.03 -4.68 20.39
CA ILE A 122 -18.26 -6.12 20.26
C ILE A 122 -17.47 -6.82 21.37
N LEU A 123 -18.18 -7.55 22.23
CA LEU A 123 -17.63 -8.35 23.32
C LEU A 123 -17.73 -9.84 23.00
N SER A 124 -16.68 -10.59 23.37
CA SER A 124 -16.71 -12.06 23.33
C SER A 124 -17.44 -12.65 24.55
N PRO A 125 -17.99 -13.87 24.46
CA PRO A 125 -18.64 -14.53 25.60
C PRO A 125 -17.73 -14.64 26.84
N LYS A 126 -16.43 -14.86 26.64
CA LYS A 126 -15.43 -14.95 27.71
C LYS A 126 -15.23 -13.61 28.43
N GLU A 127 -15.23 -12.50 27.69
CA GLU A 127 -15.14 -11.15 28.28
C GLU A 127 -16.42 -10.81 29.05
N ILE A 128 -17.58 -11.15 28.50
CA ILE A 128 -18.88 -10.98 29.17
C ILE A 128 -18.92 -11.77 30.49
N GLN A 129 -18.44 -13.02 30.50
CA GLN A 129 -18.35 -13.83 31.71
C GLN A 129 -17.40 -13.22 32.75
N LYS A 130 -16.24 -12.69 32.33
CA LYS A 130 -15.31 -11.97 33.23
C LYS A 130 -15.97 -10.76 33.88
N ILE A 131 -16.70 -9.96 33.11
CA ILE A 131 -17.42 -8.77 33.59
C ILE A 131 -18.55 -9.15 34.55
N LYS A 132 -19.30 -10.23 34.26
CA LYS A 132 -20.36 -10.72 35.15
C LYS A 132 -19.81 -11.34 36.44
N GLY A 133 -18.70 -12.07 36.35
CA GLY A 133 -18.07 -12.76 37.49
C GLY A 133 -17.35 -11.83 38.47
N SER A 134 -16.92 -10.64 38.07
CA SER A 134 -16.40 -9.62 39.01
C SER A 134 -17.53 -8.99 39.84
N LYS A 135 -18.72 -8.78 39.25
CA LYS A 135 -19.88 -8.20 39.95
C LYS A 135 -20.43 -9.06 41.09
N LYS A 136 -20.23 -10.38 41.04
CA LYS A 136 -20.68 -11.31 42.10
C LYS A 136 -19.72 -11.40 43.29
N ARG A 137 -18.50 -10.88 43.17
CA ARG A 137 -17.44 -10.94 44.21
C ARG A 137 -17.32 -9.66 45.05
N GLY A 138 -18.06 -8.61 44.69
CA GLY A 138 -18.08 -7.32 45.40
C GLY A 138 -19.38 -7.07 46.16
N ARG A 139 -20.09 -8.14 46.54
CA ARG A 139 -21.23 -8.11 47.48
C ARG A 139 -20.92 -9.06 48.62
#